data_AF-A0A847I9W7-F1
#
_entry.id   AF-A0A847I9W7-F1
#
_cell.length_a   1.000
_cell.length_b   1.000
_cell.length_c   1.000
_cell.angle_alpha   90.00
_cell.angle_beta   90.00
_cell.angle_gamma   90.00
#
_symmetry.space_group_name_H-M   'P 1'
#
loop_
_entity.id
_entity.type
_entity.pdbx_description
1 polymer ?
#
loop_
_entity_poly.entity_id
_entity_poly.type
_entity_poly.pdbx_seq_one_letter_code
_entity_poly.pdbx_strand_id
1 'polypeptide(L)' 'MNIKDPRVHELANELAALRGLSATRAVREALEHELERVRRAVEVDVSKLAALQARAAQTSDRWLTDADLYDDAGLPR' A
#
# COMPACT_ATOMS: atom_id res chain seq x y z
N MET A 1 10.09 -28.44 0.24
CA MET A 1 10.79 -27.28 0.83
C MET A 1 11.28 -27.69 2.20
N ASN A 2 12.59 -27.83 2.40
CA ASN A 2 13.16 -28.36 3.64
C ASN A 2 13.88 -27.23 4.37
N ILE A 3 13.13 -26.37 5.06
CA ILE A 3 13.71 -25.37 5.95
C ILE A 3 14.03 -26.07 7.27
N LYS A 4 15.33 -26.14 7.63
CA LYS A 4 15.81 -26.81 8.86
C LYS A 4 15.85 -25.89 10.08
N ASP A 5 15.23 -24.72 9.99
CA ASP A 5 15.14 -23.77 11.09
C ASP A 5 13.88 -24.06 11.93
N PRO A 6 14.00 -24.47 13.20
CA PRO A 6 12.86 -24.70 14.09
C PRO A 6 11.94 -23.49 14.19
N ARG A 7 12.49 -22.27 14.17
CA ARG A 7 11.73 -21.03 14.29
C ARG A 7 10.83 -20.79 13.09
N VAL A 8 11.29 -21.16 11.89
CA VAL A 8 10.46 -21.04 10.68
C VAL A 8 9.30 -22.03 10.71
N HIS A 9 9.51 -23.22 11.27
CA HIS A 9 8.42 -24.18 11.46
C HIS A 9 7.36 -23.67 12.46
N GLU A 10 7.77 -23.08 13.58
CA GLU A 10 6.85 -22.46 14.54
C GLU A 10 6.01 -21.36 13.87
N LEU A 11 6.67 -20.41 13.19
CA LEU A 11 6.01 -19.30 12.50
C LEU A 11 5.06 -19.79 11.39
N ALA A 12 5.46 -20.82 10.64
CA ALA A 12 4.62 -21.41 9.61
C ALA A 12 3.35 -22.04 10.19
N ASN A 13 3.47 -22.73 11.34
CA ASN A 13 2.34 -23.35 12.02
C ASN A 13 1.41 -22.32 12.65
N GLU A 14 1.97 -21.28 13.29
CA GLU A 14 1.21 -20.17 13.85
C GLU A 14 0.41 -19.44 12.76
N LEU A 15 1.07 -19.08 11.65
CA LEU A 15 0.43 -18.41 10.53
C LEU A 15 -0.66 -19.27 9.89
N ALA A 16 -0.42 -20.58 9.78
CA ALA A 16 -1.39 -21.54 9.28
C ALA A 16 -2.62 -21.66 10.19
N ALA A 17 -2.43 -21.71 11.50
CA ALA A 17 -3.52 -21.75 12.48
C ALA A 17 -4.37 -20.49 12.41
N LEU A 18 -3.75 -19.30 12.33
CA LEU A 18 -4.44 -18.02 12.21
C LEU A 18 -5.24 -17.89 10.90
N ARG A 19 -4.77 -18.51 9.81
CA ARG A 19 -5.40 -18.42 8.48
C ARG A 19 -6.31 -19.60 8.13
N GLY A 20 -6.32 -20.67 8.94
CA GLY A 20 -7.05 -21.90 8.64
C GLY A 20 -6.49 -22.66 7.41
N LEU A 21 -5.18 -22.59 7.19
CA LEU A 21 -4.49 -23.17 6.02
C LEU A 21 -3.51 -24.26 6.46
N SER A 22 -2.94 -25.00 5.49
CA SER A 22 -1.76 -25.84 5.79
C SER A 22 -0.52 -24.98 5.93
N ALA A 23 0.45 -25.41 6.75
CA ALA A 23 1.74 -24.72 6.94
C ALA A 23 2.42 -24.35 5.61
N THR A 24 2.48 -25.30 4.66
CA THR A 24 3.06 -25.07 3.34
C THR A 24 2.30 -24.02 2.53
N ARG A 25 0.96 -24.01 2.60
CA ARG A 25 0.13 -23.03 1.89
C ARG A 25 0.27 -21.64 2.50
N ALA A 26 0.24 -21.55 3.83
CA ALA A 26 0.42 -20.29 4.56
C ALA A 26 1.77 -19.64 4.24
N VAL A 27 2.85 -20.43 4.22
CA VAL A 27 4.19 -19.94 3.88
C VAL A 27 4.27 -19.50 2.41
N ARG A 28 3.70 -20.27 1.48
CA ARG A 28 3.69 -19.88 0.06
C ARG A 28 2.98 -18.54 -0.14
N GLU A 29 1.78 -18.40 0.39
CA GLU A 29 0.98 -17.17 0.25
C GLU A 29 1.67 -15.97 0.92
N ALA A 30 2.33 -16.17 2.07
CA ALA A 30 3.10 -15.10 2.72
C ALA A 30 4.29 -14.64 1.86
N LEU A 31 5.02 -15.58 1.26
CA LEU A 31 6.15 -15.26 0.38
C LEU A 31 5.67 -14.57 -0.90
N GLU A 32 4.58 -15.03 -1.52
CA GLU A 32 3.99 -14.40 -2.69
C GLU A 32 3.56 -12.96 -2.39
N HIS A 33 2.86 -12.75 -1.26
CA HIS A 33 2.44 -11.43 -0.82
C HIS A 33 3.64 -10.49 -0.56
N GLU A 34 4.69 -10.98 0.09
CA GLU A 34 5.87 -10.17 0.38
C GLU A 34 6.65 -9.82 -0.89
N LEU A 35 6.81 -10.77 -1.82
CA LEU A 35 7.42 -10.51 -3.12
C LEU A 35 6.62 -9.48 -3.92
N GLU A 36 5.29 -9.56 -3.89
CA GLU A 36 4.42 -8.59 -4.55
C GLU A 36 4.55 -7.20 -3.91
N ARG A 37 4.57 -7.12 -2.58
CA ARG A 37 4.80 -5.87 -1.83
C ARG A 37 6.14 -5.24 -2.19
N VAL A 38 7.21 -6.02 -2.21
CA VAL A 38 8.55 -5.55 -2.55
C VAL A 38 8.62 -5.12 -4.01
N ARG A 39 8.07 -5.90 -4.94
CA ARG A 39 8.01 -5.53 -6.38
C ARG A 39 7.27 -4.22 -6.60
N ARG A 40 6.14 -4.00 -5.91
CA ARG A 40 5.41 -2.72 -5.96
C ARG A 40 6.19 -1.56 -5.36
N ALA A 41 6.93 -1.79 -4.26
CA ALA A 41 7.72 -0.75 -3.61
C ALA A 41 8.95 -0.31 -4.44
N VAL A 42 9.47 -1.19 -5.30
CA VAL A 42 10.63 -0.89 -6.16
C VAL A 42 10.27 0.03 -7.35
N GLU A 43 8.99 0.12 -7.73
CA GLU A 43 8.54 0.96 -8.86
C GLU A 43 7.74 2.20 -8.41
N VAL A 44 8.28 2.99 -7.48
CA VAL A 44 7.89 4.42 -7.47
C VAL A 44 8.59 5.06 -8.66
N ASP A 45 7.90 5.09 -9.79
CA ASP A 45 8.37 5.77 -10.98
C ASP A 45 8.36 7.28 -10.73
N VAL A 46 9.51 7.79 -10.28
CA VAL A 46 9.75 9.22 -10.02
C VAL A 46 9.41 10.06 -11.25
N SER A 47 9.52 9.52 -12.47
CA SER A 47 9.13 10.23 -13.68
C SER A 47 7.62 10.44 -13.77
N LYS A 48 6.80 9.48 -13.31
CA LYS A 48 5.34 9.65 -13.21
C LYS A 48 4.94 10.67 -12.16
N LEU A 49 5.66 10.73 -11.03
CA LEU A 49 5.47 11.77 -10.02
C LEU A 49 5.81 13.16 -10.57
N ALA A 50 6.94 13.29 -11.26
CA ALA A 50 7.35 14.54 -11.89
C ALA A 50 6.36 14.98 -13.00
N ALA A 51 5.87 14.03 -13.81
CA ALA A 51 4.86 14.31 -14.83
C ALA A 51 3.53 14.77 -14.21
N LEU A 52 3.10 14.16 -13.10
CA LEU A 52 1.91 14.57 -12.36
C LEU A 52 2.08 15.98 -11.78
N GLN A 53 3.24 16.29 -11.18
CA GLN A 53 3.56 17.63 -10.69
C GLN A 53 3.52 18.67 -11.82
N ALA A 54 4.14 18.38 -12.97
CA ALA A 54 4.14 19.29 -14.12
C ALA A 54 2.73 19.56 -14.65
N ARG A 55 1.85 18.55 -14.64
CA ARG A 55 0.44 18.72 -15.02
C ARG A 55 -0.35 19.53 -13.98
N ALA A 56 -0.15 19.25 -12.70
CA ALA A 56 -0.81 19.97 -11.61
C ALA A 56 -0.39 21.44 -11.55
N ALA A 57 0.89 21.74 -11.80
CA ALA A 57 1.41 23.10 -11.88
C ALA A 57 0.76 23.94 -12.99
N GLN A 58 0.31 23.30 -14.08
CA GLN A 58 -0.43 23.97 -15.16
C GLN A 58 -1.91 24.24 -14.80
N THR A 59 -2.41 23.66 -13.70
CA THR A 59 -3.85 23.64 -13.39
C THR A 59 -4.26 24.74 -12.39
N SER A 60 -3.34 25.42 -11.69
CA SER A 60 -3.75 26.24 -10.54
C SER A 60 -3.04 27.59 -10.41
N ASP A 61 -3.73 28.65 -10.85
CA ASP A 61 -3.51 30.02 -10.38
C ASP A 61 -4.43 30.40 -9.21
N ARG A 62 -5.43 29.59 -8.86
CA ARG A 62 -6.35 29.88 -7.74
C ARG A 62 -6.71 28.63 -6.94
N TRP A 63 -6.16 28.57 -5.74
CA TRP A 63 -6.63 27.66 -4.70
C TRP A 63 -7.91 28.24 -4.10
N LEU A 64 -8.97 27.42 -4.02
CA LEU A 64 -10.19 27.80 -3.31
C LEU A 64 -9.90 27.80 -1.81
N THR A 65 -10.27 28.90 -1.15
CA THR A 65 -10.24 29.02 0.30
C THR A 65 -11.56 28.56 0.89
N ASP A 66 -11.63 28.34 2.19
CA ASP A 66 -12.88 28.00 2.87
C ASP A 66 -13.96 29.06 2.64
N ALA A 67 -13.59 30.33 2.53
CA ALA A 67 -14.50 31.42 2.21
C ALA A 67 -15.04 31.37 0.76
N ASP A 68 -14.36 30.67 -0.15
CA ASP A 68 -14.87 30.42 -1.51
C ASP A 68 -15.87 29.24 -1.53
N LEU A 69 -15.87 28.38 -0.50
CA LEU A 69 -16.63 27.12 -0.47
C LEU A 69 -17.85 27.16 0.46
N TYR A 70 -17.76 27.90 1.55
CA TYR A 70 -18.78 27.93 2.60
C TYR A 70 -19.32 29.35 2.83
N ASP A 71 -20.56 29.43 3.30
CA ASP A 71 -21.15 30.66 3.80
C ASP A 71 -20.73 30.95 5.26
N ASP A 72 -21.17 32.09 5.81
CA ASP A 72 -20.82 32.51 7.17
C ASP A 72 -21.40 31.59 8.27
N ALA A 73 -22.36 30.71 7.92
CA ALA A 73 -22.91 29.68 8.79
C ALA A 73 -22.16 28.34 8.65
N GLY A 74 -21.16 28.25 7.77
CA GLY A 74 -20.39 27.04 7.49
C GLY A 74 -21.11 26.05 6.58
N LEU A 75 -22.16 26.46 5.88
CA LEU A 75 -22.88 25.62 4.92
C LEU A 75 -22.28 25.78 3.51
N PRO A 76 -22.27 24.71 2.69
CA PRO A 76 -21.87 24.82 1.30
C PRO A 76 -22.77 25.81 0.56
N ARG A 77 -22.15 26.68 -0.25
CA ARG A 77 -22.88 27.56 -1.19
C ARG A 77 -23.48 26.78 -2.36
#